data_AF-A0A2K9AL48-F1
#
_entry.id   AF-A0A2K9AL48-F1
#
_cell.length_a   1.000
_cell.length_b   1.000
_cell.length_c   1.000
_cell.angle_alpha   90.00
_cell.angle_beta   90.00
_cell.angle_gamma   90.00
#
_symmetry.space_group_name_H-M   'P 1'
#
loop_
_entity.id
_entity.type
_entity.pdbx_description
1 polymer ?
#
loop_
_entity_poly.entity_id
_entity_poly.type
_entity_poly.pdbx_seq_one_letter_code
_entity_poly.pdbx_strand_id
1 'polypeptide(L)'
;MTHYEIPWSFYFQVNHDTKMVKLHLSEYFQKKEGLSNRYYVLSFDDVSNFLHKYDHRKLDYFFEKNMKETFDMLIRIKNFNKKKGYIKTHALCYIKDQMMHGLSIDYLDVIEAKKKLDHFVSNSEISIELNYQIPTMYHTDIKLEALKEHLYHLMDREYTI
;
A
#
# COMPACT_ATOMS: atom_id res chain seq x y z
N MET A 1 24.69 4.26 -11.46
CA MET A 1 23.26 4.08 -11.22
C MET A 1 23.09 3.52 -9.82
N THR A 2 22.45 4.27 -8.93
CA THR A 2 22.19 3.83 -7.55
C THR A 2 20.82 3.17 -7.53
N HIS A 3 20.76 1.92 -7.06
CA HIS A 3 19.51 1.16 -7.01
C HIS A 3 18.94 1.19 -5.59
N TYR A 4 17.66 1.54 -5.47
CA TYR A 4 16.96 1.61 -4.20
C TYR A 4 15.71 0.74 -4.21
N GLU A 5 15.69 -0.28 -3.35
CA GLU A 5 14.54 -1.15 -3.18
C GLU A 5 13.66 -0.65 -2.03
N ILE A 6 12.37 -0.47 -2.30
CA ILE A 6 11.37 -0.14 -1.28
C ILE A 6 10.59 -1.42 -0.95
N PRO A 7 10.59 -1.88 0.32
CA PRO A 7 9.82 -3.04 0.71
C PRO A 7 8.33 -2.70 0.76
N TRP A 8 7.50 -3.54 0.15
CA TRP A 8 6.05 -3.46 0.33
C TRP A 8 5.66 -4.08 1.68
N SER A 9 4.57 -3.57 2.24
CA SER A 9 4.00 -4.01 3.50
C SER A 9 2.94 -5.07 3.30
N PHE A 10 1.91 -4.75 2.51
CA PHE A 10 0.84 -5.69 2.19
C PHE A 10 0.14 -5.30 0.90
N TYR A 11 -0.51 -6.27 0.29
CA TYR A 11 -1.38 -6.11 -0.86
C TYR A 11 -2.80 -6.37 -0.40
N PHE A 12 -3.75 -5.59 -0.91
CA PHE A 12 -5.15 -5.81 -0.60
C PHE A 12 -6.04 -5.70 -1.82
N GLN A 13 -7.13 -6.45 -1.78
CA GLN A 13 -8.22 -6.37 -2.72
C GLN A 13 -9.49 -6.06 -1.96
N VAL A 14 -10.25 -5.09 -2.42
CA VAL A 14 -11.57 -4.76 -1.90
C VAL A 14 -12.56 -5.03 -3.02
N ASN A 15 -13.41 -6.03 -2.86
CA ASN A 15 -14.52 -6.28 -3.77
C ASN A 15 -15.73 -5.48 -3.28
N HIS A 16 -16.16 -4.51 -4.08
CA HIS A 16 -17.25 -3.62 -3.73
C HIS A 16 -18.61 -4.33 -3.69
N ASP A 17 -18.82 -5.30 -4.58
CA ASP A 17 -20.10 -6.01 -4.73
C ASP A 17 -20.30 -7.05 -3.63
N THR A 18 -19.27 -7.88 -3.39
CA THR A 18 -19.34 -8.92 -2.36
C THR A 18 -19.04 -8.38 -0.96
N LYS A 19 -18.62 -7.11 -0.85
CA LYS A 19 -18.19 -6.47 0.40
C LYS A 19 -17.16 -7.32 1.16
N MET A 20 -16.18 -7.85 0.42
CA MET A 20 -15.09 -8.65 0.96
C MET A 20 -13.74 -7.97 0.73
N VAL A 21 -12.87 -8.06 1.73
CA VAL A 21 -11.48 -7.60 1.66
C VAL A 21 -10.54 -8.78 1.82
N LYS A 22 -9.63 -8.92 0.87
CA LYS A 22 -8.51 -9.86 0.95
C LYS A 22 -7.25 -9.07 1.23
N LEU A 23 -6.48 -9.48 2.23
CA LEU A 23 -5.20 -8.88 2.59
C LEU A 23 -4.12 -9.95 2.52
N HIS A 24 -3.02 -9.64 1.87
CA HIS A 24 -1.84 -10.47 1.83
C HIS A 24 -0.64 -9.67 2.31
N LEU A 25 -0.01 -10.07 3.40
CA LEU A 25 1.13 -9.39 3.98
C LEU A 25 2.44 -9.87 3.33
N SER A 26 3.40 -8.96 3.17
CA SER A 26 4.76 -9.35 2.79
C SER A 26 5.41 -10.11 3.93
N GLU A 27 6.33 -11.02 3.60
CA GLU A 27 7.10 -11.73 4.62
C GLU A 27 7.94 -10.75 5.48
N TYR A 28 8.47 -9.71 4.85
CA TYR A 28 9.17 -8.62 5.54
C TYR A 28 8.28 -7.96 6.59
N PHE A 29 7.09 -7.52 6.19
CA PHE A 29 6.17 -6.80 7.07
C PHE A 29 5.57 -7.69 8.15
N GLN A 30 5.23 -8.93 7.81
CA GLN A 30 4.78 -9.93 8.77
C GLN A 30 5.81 -10.10 9.89
N LYS A 31 7.10 -10.27 9.54
CA LYS A 31 8.19 -10.42 10.52
C LYS A 31 8.42 -9.13 11.30
N LYS A 32 8.46 -7.97 10.63
CA LYS A 32 8.64 -6.64 11.23
C LYS A 32 7.61 -6.37 12.33
N GLU A 33 6.34 -6.69 12.06
CA GLU A 33 5.23 -6.43 12.99
C GLU A 33 4.91 -7.61 13.91
N GLY A 34 5.55 -8.77 13.74
CA GLY A 34 5.32 -9.96 14.56
C GLY A 34 3.96 -10.63 14.34
N LEU A 35 3.41 -10.57 13.13
CA LEU A 35 2.06 -11.06 12.82
C LEU A 35 2.06 -12.56 12.51
N SER A 36 1.10 -13.31 13.05
CA SER A 36 1.03 -14.77 12.88
C SER A 36 0.58 -15.20 11.49
N ASN A 37 -0.34 -14.46 10.86
CA ASN A 37 -0.92 -14.81 9.56
C ASN A 37 -0.37 -13.88 8.47
N ARG A 38 -0.19 -14.44 7.26
CA ARG A 38 0.17 -13.68 6.04
C ARG A 38 -1.03 -13.35 5.16
N TYR A 39 -2.18 -13.95 5.44
CA TYR A 39 -3.35 -13.83 4.60
C TYR A 39 -4.60 -13.70 5.45
N TYR A 40 -5.46 -12.76 5.08
CA TYR A 40 -6.74 -12.51 5.74
C TYR A 40 -7.82 -12.33 4.69
N VAL A 41 -9.00 -12.89 4.98
CA VAL A 41 -10.23 -12.67 4.23
C VAL A 41 -11.24 -12.14 5.21
N LEU A 42 -11.71 -10.92 4.97
CA LEU A 42 -12.52 -10.15 5.90
C LEU A 42 -13.79 -9.70 5.20
N SER A 43 -14.90 -9.66 5.92
CA SER A 43 -16.06 -8.87 5.49
C SER A 43 -15.76 -7.38 5.66
N PHE A 44 -16.49 -6.49 4.98
CA PHE A 44 -16.37 -5.04 5.20
C PHE A 44 -16.62 -4.64 6.66
N ASP A 45 -17.59 -5.26 7.32
CA ASP A 45 -17.86 -4.98 8.72
C ASP A 45 -16.66 -5.32 9.59
N ASP A 46 -16.01 -6.45 9.30
CA ASP A 46 -14.77 -6.85 9.96
C ASP A 46 -13.61 -5.93 9.62
N VAL A 47 -13.57 -5.31 8.43
CA VAL A 47 -12.51 -4.34 8.08
C VAL A 47 -12.47 -3.17 9.06
N SER A 48 -13.59 -2.79 9.67
CA SER A 48 -13.59 -1.78 10.74
C SER A 48 -12.79 -2.20 11.99
N ASN A 49 -12.60 -3.52 12.19
CA ASN A 49 -11.73 -4.11 13.20
C ASN A 49 -10.25 -4.19 12.76
N PHE A 50 -9.96 -3.94 11.48
CA PHE A 50 -8.61 -3.94 10.93
C PHE A 50 -8.09 -2.54 10.59
N LEU A 51 -8.95 -1.65 10.11
CA LEU A 51 -8.59 -0.30 9.71
C LEU A 51 -9.09 0.74 10.70
N HIS A 52 -8.46 1.90 10.69
CA HIS A 52 -9.02 3.08 11.33
C HIS A 52 -10.35 3.46 10.67
N LYS A 53 -11.36 3.88 11.45
CA LYS A 53 -12.72 4.20 10.97
C LYS A 53 -12.78 5.15 9.76
N TYR A 54 -11.90 6.16 9.73
CA TYR A 54 -11.82 7.12 8.62
C TYR A 54 -11.23 6.51 7.35
N ASP A 55 -10.35 5.52 7.49
CA ASP A 55 -9.72 4.89 6.33
C ASP A 55 -10.63 3.81 5.75
N HIS A 56 -11.48 3.18 6.57
CA HIS A 56 -12.59 2.35 6.08
C HIS A 56 -13.51 3.13 5.13
N ARG A 57 -13.92 4.35 5.51
CA ARG A 57 -14.78 5.22 4.67
C ARG A 57 -14.13 5.63 3.33
N LYS A 58 -12.79 5.65 3.26
CA LYS A 58 -12.10 5.95 2.01
C LYS A 58 -12.31 4.86 0.97
N LEU A 59 -12.48 3.60 1.40
CA LEU A 59 -12.67 2.48 0.49
C LEU A 59 -13.93 2.70 -0.36
N ASP A 60 -15.07 3.00 0.26
CA ASP A 60 -16.31 3.31 -0.46
C ASP A 60 -16.18 4.61 -1.28
N TYR A 61 -15.56 5.66 -0.73
CA TYR A 61 -15.37 6.95 -1.41
C TYR A 61 -14.76 6.80 -2.81
N PHE A 62 -13.70 6.01 -2.96
CA PHE A 62 -13.02 5.86 -4.25
C PHE A 62 -13.86 5.07 -5.28
N PHE A 63 -14.70 4.12 -4.83
CA PHE A 63 -15.68 3.47 -5.70
C PHE A 63 -16.77 4.45 -6.13
N GLU A 64 -17.34 5.22 -5.18
CA GLU A 64 -18.38 6.21 -5.45
C GLU A 64 -17.91 7.32 -6.42
N LYS A 65 -16.64 7.71 -6.33
CA LYS A 65 -16.02 8.66 -7.25
C LYS A 65 -15.68 8.08 -8.62
N ASN A 66 -15.88 6.78 -8.83
CA ASN A 66 -15.57 6.08 -10.07
C ASN A 66 -14.14 6.38 -10.55
N MET A 67 -13.16 6.24 -9.65
CA MET A 67 -11.75 6.51 -9.95
C MET A 67 -11.27 5.62 -11.10
N LYS A 68 -10.81 6.26 -12.18
CA LYS A 68 -10.31 5.55 -13.38
C LYS A 68 -8.79 5.38 -13.41
N GLU A 69 -8.10 6.32 -12.78
CA GLU A 69 -6.63 6.37 -12.74
C GLU A 69 -6.09 5.73 -11.46
N THR A 70 -4.78 5.48 -11.44
CA THR A 70 -4.07 5.10 -10.21
C THR A 70 -4.14 6.25 -9.22
N PHE A 71 -4.34 5.93 -7.95
CA PHE A 71 -4.39 6.91 -6.87
C PHE A 71 -3.65 6.40 -5.65
N ASP A 72 -3.36 7.31 -4.73
CA ASP A 72 -2.73 6.96 -3.47
C ASP A 72 -3.57 7.36 -2.27
N MET A 73 -3.43 6.60 -1.19
CA MET A 73 -4.06 6.95 0.08
C MET A 73 -3.23 6.50 1.27
N LEU A 74 -3.31 7.29 2.33
CA LEU A 74 -2.83 6.88 3.64
C LEU A 74 -3.85 5.94 4.30
N ILE A 75 -3.39 4.76 4.70
CA ILE A 75 -4.17 3.73 5.40
C ILE A 75 -3.54 3.45 6.75
N ARG A 76 -4.34 3.46 7.81
CA ARG A 76 -3.93 3.04 9.16
C ARG A 76 -4.53 1.70 9.50
N ILE A 77 -3.69 0.69 9.65
CA ILE A 77 -4.07 -0.62 10.16
C ILE A 77 -3.94 -0.62 11.67
N LYS A 78 -4.92 -1.16 12.39
CA LYS A 78 -4.81 -1.39 13.84
C LYS A 78 -3.67 -2.36 14.12
N ASN A 79 -2.76 -1.98 15.00
CA ASN A 79 -1.68 -2.89 15.41
C ASN A 79 -2.26 -3.95 16.34
N PHE A 80 -2.36 -5.20 15.87
CA PHE A 80 -2.94 -6.31 16.64
C PHE A 80 -2.07 -6.78 17.81
N ASN A 81 -0.77 -6.47 17.77
CA ASN A 81 0.21 -6.91 18.78
C ASN A 81 0.44 -5.87 19.88
N LYS A 82 0.05 -4.61 19.66
CA LYS A 82 0.19 -3.52 20.65
C LYS A 82 -1.19 -3.12 21.18
N LYS A 83 -1.32 -2.97 22.51
CA LYS A 83 -2.58 -2.58 23.18
C LYS A 83 -3.24 -1.31 22.61
N LYS A 84 -2.46 -0.37 22.06
CA LYS A 84 -2.93 0.82 21.35
C LYS A 84 -1.92 1.18 20.26
N GLY A 85 -2.40 1.48 19.05
CA GLY A 85 -1.56 1.97 17.98
C GLY A 85 -2.10 1.62 16.60
N TYR A 86 -1.67 2.38 15.61
CA TYR A 86 -1.94 2.09 14.20
C TYR A 86 -0.62 2.03 13.44
N ILE A 87 -0.49 1.07 12.55
CA ILE A 87 0.57 1.03 11.55
C ILE A 87 0.09 1.90 10.38
N LYS A 88 0.79 3.01 10.15
CA LYS A 88 0.47 3.94 9.07
C LYS A 88 1.20 3.47 7.82
N THR A 89 0.47 3.35 6.74
CA THR A 89 1.00 2.94 5.45
C THR A 89 0.50 3.85 4.34
N HIS A 90 1.28 3.90 3.27
CA HIS A 90 0.93 4.58 2.04
C HIS A 90 0.57 3.51 1.01
N ALA A 91 -0.66 3.54 0.51
CA ALA A 91 -1.18 2.56 -0.43
C ALA A 91 -1.36 3.17 -1.80
N LEU A 92 -0.75 2.53 -2.80
CA LEU A 92 -0.92 2.82 -4.21
C LEU A 92 -1.99 1.90 -4.79
N CYS A 93 -3.04 2.48 -5.36
CA CYS A 93 -4.28 1.78 -5.65
C CYS A 93 -4.79 2.06 -7.05
N TYR A 94 -5.57 1.12 -7.58
CA TYR A 94 -6.41 1.32 -8.77
C TYR A 94 -7.68 0.49 -8.65
N ILE A 95 -8.69 0.82 -9.45
CA ILE A 95 -9.93 0.05 -9.54
C ILE A 95 -10.00 -0.62 -10.91
N LYS A 96 -10.32 -1.92 -10.92
CA LYS A 96 -10.56 -2.74 -12.11
C LYS A 96 -11.75 -3.64 -11.82
N ASP A 97 -12.76 -3.64 -12.69
CA ASP A 97 -13.91 -4.55 -12.62
C ASP A 97 -14.57 -4.61 -11.22
N GLN A 98 -14.85 -3.44 -10.61
CA GLN A 98 -15.41 -3.30 -9.24
C GLN A 98 -14.53 -3.85 -8.10
N MET A 99 -13.27 -4.14 -8.40
CA MET A 99 -12.26 -4.51 -7.42
C MET A 99 -11.22 -3.41 -7.30
N MET A 100 -11.03 -2.90 -6.08
CA MET A 100 -9.91 -2.03 -5.75
C MET A 100 -8.74 -2.93 -5.41
N HIS A 101 -7.61 -2.66 -6.03
CA HIS A 101 -6.34 -3.30 -5.76
C HIS A 101 -5.41 -2.26 -5.16
N GLY A 102 -4.75 -2.59 -4.06
CA GLY A 102 -3.84 -1.68 -3.38
C GLY A 102 -2.55 -2.36 -2.95
N LEU A 103 -1.41 -1.76 -3.30
CA LEU A 103 -0.11 -2.13 -2.79
C LEU A 103 0.33 -1.12 -1.76
N SER A 104 0.56 -1.58 -0.53
CA SER A 104 0.88 -0.76 0.61
C SER A 104 2.37 -0.79 0.94
N ILE A 105 2.91 0.33 1.39
CA ILE A 105 4.29 0.54 1.84
C ILE A 105 4.23 1.20 3.21
N ASP A 106 5.12 0.82 4.13
CA ASP A 106 5.22 1.47 5.44
C ASP A 106 5.53 2.96 5.26
N TYR A 107 4.82 3.81 6.00
CA TYR A 107 4.98 5.25 5.92
C TYR A 107 6.40 5.72 6.28
N LEU A 108 7.06 5.05 7.22
CA LEU A 108 8.44 5.39 7.58
C LEU A 108 9.42 4.97 6.48
N ASP A 109 9.18 3.83 5.84
CA ASP A 109 10.00 3.34 4.73
C ASP A 109 9.86 4.29 3.51
N VAL A 110 8.67 4.87 3.28
CA VAL A 110 8.44 5.95 2.29
C VAL A 110 9.25 7.21 2.62
N ILE A 111 9.21 7.67 3.88
CA ILE A 111 9.98 8.86 4.29
C ILE A 111 11.48 8.64 4.14
N GLU A 112 11.96 7.46 4.54
CA GLU A 112 13.37 7.11 4.44
C GLU A 112 13.83 7.08 2.98
N ALA A 113 13.02 6.48 2.09
CA ALA A 113 13.25 6.49 0.65
C ALA A 113 13.39 7.92 0.12
N LYS A 114 12.42 8.78 0.45
CA LYS A 114 12.43 10.18 0.01
C LYS A 114 13.66 10.94 0.51
N LYS A 115 14.00 10.83 1.81
CA LYS A 115 15.19 11.50 2.37
C LYS A 115 16.48 11.09 1.66
N LYS A 116 16.59 9.81 1.29
CA LYS A 116 17.73 9.33 0.52
C LYS A 116 17.73 9.96 -0.87
N LEU A 117 16.59 9.98 -1.57
CA LEU A 117 16.46 10.61 -2.89
C LEU A 117 16.82 12.09 -2.87
N ASP A 118 16.28 12.85 -1.91
CA ASP A 118 16.55 14.28 -1.73
C ASP A 118 18.04 14.57 -1.44
N HIS A 119 18.76 13.62 -0.82
CA HIS A 119 20.21 13.72 -0.60
C HIS A 119 21.05 13.52 -1.88
N PHE A 120 20.52 12.81 -2.87
CA PHE A 120 21.23 12.49 -4.13
C PHE A 120 20.98 13.48 -5.26
N VAL A 121 20.38 14.65 -4.98
CA VAL A 121 19.95 15.67 -5.97
C VAL A 121 21.14 16.45 -6.55
N SER A 122 22.15 15.79 -7.12
CA SER A 122 23.14 16.52 -7.91
C SER A 122 23.73 15.80 -9.12
N ASN A 123 23.99 14.48 -9.13
CA ASN A 123 24.83 13.91 -10.23
C ASN A 123 24.70 12.40 -10.50
N SER A 124 23.61 11.73 -10.11
CA SER A 124 23.49 10.27 -10.31
C SER A 124 22.10 9.84 -10.74
N GLU A 125 22.02 9.03 -11.79
CA GLU A 125 20.80 8.29 -12.17
C GLU A 125 20.40 7.33 -11.04
N ILE A 126 19.17 7.47 -10.54
CA ILE A 126 18.60 6.65 -9.48
C ILE A 126 17.47 5.79 -10.05
N SER A 127 17.48 4.50 -9.75
CA SER A 127 16.35 3.59 -9.98
C SER A 127 15.71 3.21 -8.65
N ILE A 128 14.42 3.50 -8.52
CA ILE A 128 13.56 3.01 -7.45
C ILE A 128 12.83 1.76 -7.95
N GLU A 129 13.00 0.66 -7.24
CA GLU A 129 12.25 -0.55 -7.49
C GLU A 129 11.44 -0.95 -6.25
N LEU A 130 10.23 -1.42 -6.49
CA LEU A 130 9.47 -2.14 -5.47
C LEU A 130 10.06 -3.54 -5.37
N ASN A 131 10.51 -3.95 -4.20
CA ASN A 131 10.87 -5.36 -3.98
C ASN A 131 9.59 -6.15 -3.76
N TYR A 132 8.88 -6.47 -4.85
CA TYR A 132 7.58 -7.14 -4.79
C TYR A 132 7.75 -8.66 -4.94
N GLN A 133 7.32 -9.40 -3.91
CA GLN A 133 7.12 -10.85 -3.96
C GLN A 133 5.65 -11.11 -3.70
N ILE A 134 4.82 -10.68 -4.63
CA ILE A 134 3.38 -10.89 -4.52
C ILE A 134 3.12 -12.36 -4.87
N PRO A 135 2.19 -13.06 -4.18
CA PRO A 135 1.82 -14.40 -4.59
C PRO A 135 1.45 -14.44 -6.07
N THR A 136 1.87 -15.50 -6.75
CA THR A 136 1.62 -15.74 -8.18
C THR A 136 0.15 -15.60 -8.56
N MET A 137 -0.77 -15.90 -7.63
CA MET A 137 -2.22 -15.70 -7.80
C MET A 137 -2.66 -14.25 -8.09
N TYR A 138 -1.81 -13.25 -7.88
CA TYR A 138 -2.11 -11.85 -8.17
C TYR A 138 -1.27 -11.26 -9.31
N HIS A 139 -0.36 -12.03 -9.91
CA HIS A 139 0.55 -11.52 -10.95
C HIS A 139 -0.17 -11.07 -12.23
N THR A 140 -1.32 -11.68 -12.57
CA THR A 140 -2.05 -11.38 -13.81
C THR A 140 -2.93 -10.14 -13.71
N ASP A 141 -3.25 -9.68 -12.50
CA ASP A 141 -4.20 -8.59 -12.30
C ASP A 141 -3.55 -7.28 -11.84
N ILE A 142 -2.30 -7.33 -11.38
CA ILE A 142 -1.59 -6.16 -10.84
C ILE A 142 -1.03 -5.30 -11.95
N LYS A 143 -1.50 -4.04 -12.01
CA LYS A 143 -0.93 -2.98 -12.86
C LYS A 143 0.40 -2.47 -12.30
N LEU A 144 1.39 -3.36 -12.23
CA LEU A 144 2.65 -3.10 -11.52
C LEU A 144 3.39 -1.87 -12.06
N GLU A 145 3.49 -1.73 -13.38
CA GLU A 145 4.19 -0.59 -13.99
C GLU A 145 3.52 0.74 -13.65
N ALA A 146 2.18 0.80 -13.69
CA ALA A 146 1.44 2.00 -13.27
C ALA A 146 1.62 2.30 -11.77
N LEU A 147 1.73 1.28 -10.92
CA LEU A 147 2.02 1.46 -9.49
C LEU A 147 3.46 1.94 -9.26
N LYS A 148 4.44 1.43 -10.02
CA LYS A 148 5.82 1.90 -9.96
C LYS A 148 5.91 3.36 -10.39
N GLU A 149 5.32 3.72 -11.53
CA GLU A 149 5.27 5.11 -12.01
C GLU A 149 4.63 6.04 -10.97
N HIS A 150 3.52 5.62 -10.37
CA HIS A 150 2.88 6.41 -9.30
C HIS A 150 3.74 6.52 -8.04
N LEU A 151 4.52 5.47 -7.70
CA LEU A 151 5.48 5.52 -6.61
C LEU A 151 6.58 6.55 -6.87
N TYR A 152 7.12 6.61 -8.10
CA TYR A 152 8.08 7.65 -8.48
C TYR A 152 7.49 9.04 -8.30
N HIS A 153 6.27 9.28 -8.82
CA HIS A 153 5.59 10.56 -8.63
C HIS A 153 5.33 10.88 -7.15
N LEU A 154 4.95 9.89 -6.35
CA LEU A 154 4.77 10.06 -4.91
C LEU A 154 6.06 10.51 -4.22
N MET A 155 7.20 9.92 -4.59
CA MET A 155 8.50 10.26 -4.02
C MET A 155 8.98 11.64 -4.44
N ASP A 156 8.62 12.09 -5.63
CA ASP A 156 8.97 13.39 -6.20
C ASP A 156 8.12 14.56 -5.64
N ARG A 157 6.91 14.28 -5.13
CA ARG A 157 6.05 15.31 -4.52
C ARG A 157 6.73 16.00 -3.33
N GLU A 158 6.65 17.33 -3.27
CA GLU A 158 6.98 18.08 -2.05
C GLU A 158 5.99 17.69 -0.95
N TYR A 159 6.49 17.09 0.14
CA TYR A 159 5.67 16.89 1.33
C TYR A 159 5.55 18.22 2.05
N THR A 160 4.37 18.84 2.00
CA THR A 160 4.02 19.92 2.92
C THR A 160 3.88 19.29 4.31
N ILE A 161 4.89 19.51 5.17
CA ILE A 161 4.89 19.10 6.59
C ILE A 161 3.96 20.01 7.37
#